data_AF-A0A2M8P872-F1
#
_entry.id   AF-A0A2M8P872-F1
#
_cell.length_a   1.000
_cell.length_b   1.000
_cell.length_c   1.000
_cell.angle_alpha   90.00
_cell.angle_beta   90.00
_cell.angle_gamma   90.00
#
_symmetry.space_group_name_H-M   'P 1'
#
loop_
_entity.id
_entity.type
_entity.pdbx_description
1 polymer ?
#
loop_
_entity_poly.entity_id
_entity_poly.type
_entity_poly.pdbx_seq_one_letter_code
_entity_poly.pdbx_strand_id
1 'polypeptide(L)'
;MDAMPAAFFEALLAWYAQNAPRLPWRLSRDPYHIWLAEIMLQQTQVATVVPYYERFLAAFPSVQALAEAPLEQVLKLWEGLGYYSRARNLQRAA
;
A
#
# COMPACT_ATOMS: atom_id res chain seq x y z
N MET A 1 29.56 8.79 7.83
CA MET A 1 28.74 7.59 7.61
C MET A 1 29.46 6.80 6.55
N ASP A 2 30.16 5.74 6.93
CA ASP A 2 30.93 4.93 5.97
C ASP A 2 29.98 4.35 4.93
N ALA A 3 30.36 4.44 3.66
CA ALA A 3 29.56 3.90 2.57
C ALA A 3 29.51 2.37 2.74
N MET A 4 28.30 1.81 2.69
CA MET A 4 28.13 0.36 2.69
C MET A 4 28.85 -0.23 1.46
N PRO A 5 29.62 -1.33 1.61
CA PRO A 5 30.36 -1.92 0.50
C PRO A 5 29.42 -2.36 -0.63
N ALA A 6 29.85 -2.23 -1.90
CA ALA A 6 29.06 -2.68 -3.05
C ALA A 6 28.62 -4.16 -2.93
N ALA A 7 29.49 -5.01 -2.39
CA ALA A 7 29.22 -6.42 -2.12
C ALA A 7 28.01 -6.65 -1.19
N PHE A 8 27.73 -5.73 -0.25
CA PHE A 8 26.55 -5.81 0.60
C PHE A 8 25.26 -5.62 -0.21
N PHE A 9 25.22 -4.61 -1.08
CA PHE A 9 24.04 -4.35 -1.90
C PHE A 9 23.77 -5.49 -2.88
N GLU A 10 24.82 -6.03 -3.51
CA GLU A 10 24.70 -7.18 -4.41
C GLU A 10 24.13 -8.41 -3.68
N ALA A 11 24.64 -8.73 -2.49
CA ALA A 11 24.15 -9.84 -1.68
C ALA A 11 22.69 -9.64 -1.26
N LEU A 12 22.33 -8.43 -0.82
CA LEU A 12 20.97 -8.09 -0.41
C LEU A 12 19.97 -8.21 -1.57
N LEU A 13 20.33 -7.69 -2.75
CA LEU A 13 19.48 -7.75 -3.94
C LEU A 13 19.32 -9.18 -4.45
N ALA A 14 20.39 -9.98 -4.44
CA ALA A 14 20.34 -11.39 -4.82
C ALA A 14 19.43 -12.20 -3.89
N TRP A 15 19.55 -11.98 -2.57
CA TRP A 15 18.66 -12.62 -1.58
C TRP A 15 17.20 -12.19 -1.78
N TYR A 16 16.95 -10.88 -1.97
CA TYR A 16 15.61 -10.35 -2.16
C TYR A 16 14.95 -10.93 -3.42
N ALA A 17 15.67 -11.02 -4.53
CA ALA A 17 15.16 -11.60 -5.77
C ALA A 17 14.68 -13.06 -5.62
N GLN A 18 15.31 -13.83 -4.71
CA GLN A 18 14.97 -15.23 -4.46
C GLN A 18 13.91 -15.42 -3.38
N ASN A 19 13.85 -14.53 -2.38
CA ASN A 19 13.09 -14.76 -1.14
C ASN A 19 11.93 -13.78 -0.93
N ALA A 20 11.80 -12.73 -1.75
CA ALA A 20 10.77 -11.72 -1.54
C ALA A 20 9.36 -12.32 -1.65
N PRO A 21 8.46 -12.04 -0.68
CA PRO A 21 7.08 -12.49 -0.79
C PRO A 21 6.38 -11.78 -1.95
N ARG A 22 5.53 -12.54 -2.66
CA ARG A 22 4.62 -12.01 -3.67
C ARG A 22 3.47 -11.29 -2.98
N LEU A 23 3.55 -9.96 -2.92
CA LEU A 23 2.51 -9.10 -2.36
C LEU A 23 1.76 -8.41 -3.50
N PRO A 24 0.43 -8.28 -3.45
CA PRO A 24 -0.36 -7.73 -4.56
C PRO A 24 0.15 -6.38 -5.06
N TRP A 25 0.50 -5.47 -4.15
CA TRP A 25 1.05 -4.15 -4.51
C TRP A 25 2.46 -4.17 -5.10
N ARG A 26 3.25 -5.24 -4.88
CA ARG A 26 4.57 -5.41 -5.51
C ARG A 26 4.50 -5.92 -6.95
N LEU A 27 3.33 -6.41 -7.37
CA LEU A 27 3.10 -6.86 -8.75
C LEU A 27 2.68 -5.69 -9.67
N SER A 28 2.36 -4.53 -9.09
CA SER A 28 2.00 -3.32 -9.82
C SER A 28 3.17 -2.33 -9.86
N ARG A 29 3.21 -1.52 -10.92
CA ARG A 29 4.06 -0.31 -11.02
C ARG A 29 3.25 0.98 -10.95
N ASP A 30 1.94 0.86 -10.72
CA ASP A 30 1.05 2.01 -10.62
C ASP A 30 1.32 2.78 -9.32
N PRO A 31 1.64 4.09 -9.37
CA PRO A 31 1.84 4.91 -8.19
C PRO A 31 0.65 4.94 -7.23
N TYR A 32 -0.60 4.89 -7.73
CA TYR A 32 -1.79 4.86 -6.89
C TYR A 32 -1.86 3.57 -6.08
N HIS A 33 -1.59 2.42 -6.73
CA HIS A 33 -1.56 1.11 -6.07
C HIS A 33 -0.48 1.04 -4.99
N ILE A 34 0.71 1.56 -5.29
CA ILE A 34 1.83 1.57 -4.33
C ILE A 34 1.48 2.49 -3.15
N TRP A 35 1.04 3.71 -3.43
CA TRP A 35 0.66 4.69 -2.40
C TRP A 35 -0.45 4.17 -1.48
N LEU A 36 -1.51 3.57 -2.03
CA LEU A 36 -2.60 2.98 -1.25
C LEU A 36 -2.07 1.92 -0.27
N ALA A 37 -1.23 1.00 -0.75
CA ALA A 37 -0.66 -0.06 0.07
C ALA A 37 0.23 0.50 1.19
N GLU A 38 1.10 1.46 0.88
CA GLU A 38 1.97 2.10 1.86
C GLU A 38 1.17 2.80 2.97
N ILE A 39 0.09 3.51 2.63
CA ILE A 39 -0.79 4.12 3.65
C ILE A 39 -1.47 3.05 4.50
N MET A 40 -1.97 1.95 3.91
CA MET A 40 -2.58 0.87 4.67
C MET A 40 -1.57 0.15 5.59
N LEU A 41 -0.31 -0.02 5.17
CA LEU A 41 0.75 -0.70 5.92
C LEU A 41 1.27 0.08 7.13
N GLN A 42 0.96 1.38 7.23
CA GLN A 42 1.31 2.15 8.42
C GLN A 42 0.65 1.55 9.68
N GLN A 43 1.48 1.06 10.60
CA GLN A 43 1.05 0.46 11.88
C GLN A 43 0.02 -0.67 11.71
N THR A 44 0.02 -1.35 10.56
CA THR A 44 -0.88 -2.47 10.25
C THR A 44 -0.09 -3.62 9.63
N GLN A 45 -0.35 -4.85 10.06
CA GLN A 45 0.38 -6.02 9.56
C GLN A 45 -0.02 -6.37 8.12
N VAL A 46 0.95 -6.90 7.35
CA VAL A 46 0.76 -7.30 5.94
C VAL A 46 -0.45 -8.23 5.77
N ALA A 47 -0.56 -9.28 6.59
CA ALA A 47 -1.66 -10.24 6.50
C ALA A 47 -3.04 -9.60 6.66
N THR A 48 -3.14 -8.56 7.49
CA THR A 48 -4.37 -7.77 7.65
C THR A 48 -4.63 -6.88 6.45
N VAL A 49 -3.59 -6.28 5.85
CA VAL A 49 -3.74 -5.32 4.75
C VAL A 49 -4.18 -5.97 3.43
N VAL A 50 -3.69 -7.17 3.10
CA VAL A 50 -3.97 -7.84 1.81
C VAL A 50 -5.46 -7.82 1.41
N PRO A 51 -6.40 -8.33 2.24
CA PRO A 51 -7.82 -8.33 1.85
C PRO A 51 -8.45 -6.93 1.82
N TYR A 52 -7.88 -5.94 2.52
CA TYR A 52 -8.35 -4.55 2.47
C TYR A 52 -7.88 -3.85 1.20
N TYR A 53 -6.63 -4.07 0.82
CA TYR A 53 -6.07 -3.54 -0.41
C TYR A 53 -6.86 -4.01 -1.64
N GLU A 54 -7.12 -5.33 -1.73
CA GLU A 54 -7.83 -5.93 -2.86
C GLU A 54 -9.27 -5.38 -3.00
N ARG A 55 -10.04 -5.33 -1.91
CA ARG A 55 -11.41 -4.80 -1.96
C ARG A 55 -11.46 -3.29 -2.22
N PHE A 56 -10.47 -2.54 -1.72
CA PHE A 56 -10.42 -1.09 -1.88
C PHE A 56 -10.11 -0.73 -3.33
N LEU A 57 -9.18 -1.45 -3.98
CA LEU A 57 -8.93 -1.30 -5.41
C LEU A 57 -10.09 -1.77 -6.30
N ALA A 58 -10.80 -2.82 -5.89
CA ALA A 58 -11.99 -3.26 -6.62
C ALA A 58 -13.09 -2.18 -6.63
N ALA A 59 -13.22 -1.41 -5.54
CA ALA A 59 -14.17 -0.30 -5.44
C ALA A 59 -13.65 0.99 -6.08
N PHE A 60 -12.37 1.29 -5.91
CA PHE A 60 -11.72 2.50 -6.39
C PHE A 60 -10.50 2.10 -7.23
N PRO A 61 -10.68 1.76 -8.52
CA PRO A 61 -9.60 1.26 -9.37
C PRO A 61 -8.60 2.34 -9.79
N SER A 62 -8.92 3.63 -9.58
CA SER A 62 -8.04 4.75 -9.89
C SER A 62 -8.07 5.80 -8.78
N VAL A 63 -7.05 6.67 -8.77
CA VAL A 63 -7.00 7.81 -7.85
C VAL A 63 -8.20 8.75 -8.04
N GLN A 64 -8.69 8.93 -9.27
CA GLN A 64 -9.88 9.73 -9.56
C GLN A 64 -11.14 9.10 -8.96
N ALA A 65 -11.30 7.77 -9.09
CA ALA A 65 -12.42 7.07 -8.48
C ALA A 65 -12.43 7.21 -6.95
N LEU A 66 -11.25 7.23 -6.31
CA LEU A 66 -11.14 7.53 -4.87
C LEU A 66 -11.51 8.99 -4.55
N ALA A 67 -11.03 9.94 -5.35
CA ALA A 67 -11.29 11.37 -5.15
C ALA A 67 -12.79 11.71 -5.25
N GLU A 68 -13.50 11.08 -6.20
CA GLU A 68 -14.92 11.31 -6.45
C GLU A 68 -15.85 10.52 -5.52
N ALA A 69 -15.34 9.52 -4.79
CA ALA A 69 -16.14 8.66 -3.95
C ALA A 69 -16.80 9.42 -2.77
N PRO A 70 -18.01 9.03 -2.34
CA PRO A 70 -18.56 9.48 -1.07
C PRO A 70 -17.63 9.08 0.09
N LEU A 71 -17.30 10.03 0.97
CA LEU A 71 -16.42 9.77 2.12
C LEU A 71 -16.93 8.61 2.99
N GLU A 72 -18.24 8.48 3.15
CA GLU A 72 -18.86 7.37 3.89
C GLU A 72 -18.51 6.00 3.31
N GLN A 73 -18.48 5.88 1.98
CA GLN A 73 -18.09 4.65 1.29
C GLN A 73 -16.61 4.33 1.53
N VAL A 74 -15.74 5.36 1.47
CA VAL A 74 -14.31 5.23 1.77
C VAL A 74 -14.09 4.75 3.21
N LEU A 75 -14.76 5.38 4.17
CA LEU A 75 -14.66 4.99 5.59
C LEU A 75 -15.21 3.59 5.85
N LYS A 76 -16.29 3.20 5.15
CA LYS A 76 -16.85 1.86 5.25
C LYS A 76 -15.88 0.79 4.74
N LEU A 77 -15.21 1.04 3.61
CA LEU A 77 -14.20 0.12 3.09
C LEU A 77 -12.93 0.07 3.96
N TRP A 78 -12.65 1.15 4.70
CA TRP A 78 -11.54 1.23 5.67
C TRP A 78 -11.85 0.63 7.04
N GLU A 79 -13.12 0.34 7.34
CA GLU A 79 -13.58 -0.13 8.64
C GLU A 79 -12.81 -1.38 9.08
N GLY A 80 -12.18 -1.29 10.25
CA GLY A 80 -11.34 -2.35 10.83
C GLY A 80 -9.82 -2.15 10.70
N LEU A 81 -9.32 -1.24 9.85
CA LEU A 81 -7.87 -0.91 9.79
C LEU A 81 -7.39 0.02 10.90
N GLY A 82 -8.31 0.65 11.64
CA GLY A 82 -7.98 1.71 12.58
C GLY A 82 -7.39 2.96 11.92
N TYR A 83 -7.06 3.97 12.75
CA TYR A 83 -6.48 5.25 12.31
C TYR A 83 -7.20 5.89 11.10
N TYR A 84 -8.52 6.13 11.21
CA TYR A 84 -9.36 6.66 10.12
C TYR A 84 -8.91 8.02 9.54
N SER A 85 -8.02 8.75 10.23
CA SER A 85 -7.35 9.91 9.65
C SER A 85 -6.56 9.56 8.38
N ARG A 86 -5.99 8.34 8.30
CA ARG A 86 -5.31 7.84 7.10
C ARG A 86 -6.25 7.80 5.90
N ALA A 87 -7.44 7.20 6.06
CA ALA A 87 -8.45 7.13 5.00
C ALA A 87 -8.88 8.52 4.51
N ARG A 88 -9.16 9.43 5.46
CA ARG A 88 -9.56 10.82 5.16
C ARG A 88 -8.46 11.59 4.44
N ASN A 89 -7.21 11.45 4.89
CA ASN A 89 -6.07 12.14 4.29
C ASN A 89 -5.70 11.56 2.93
N LEU A 90 -5.82 10.24 2.77
CA LEU A 90 -5.67 9.54 1.49
C LEU A 90 -6.68 10.12 0.48
N GLN A 91 -7.97 10.15 0.81
CA GLN A 91 -8.97 10.68 -0.09
C GLN A 91 -8.77 12.18 -0.39
N ARG A 92 -8.44 13.00 0.62
CA ARG A 92 -8.19 14.44 0.40
C ARG A 92 -7.01 14.72 -0.55
N ALA A 93 -6.04 13.82 -0.58
CA ALA A 93 -4.85 13.94 -1.42
C ALA A 93 -5.00 13.30 -2.81
N ALA A 94 -6.08 12.53 -3.02
CA ALA A 94 -6.45 11.95 -4.30
C ALA A 94 -7.06 13.00 -5.23
#